data_AF-A0A644YFA3-F1
#
_entry.id   AF-A0A644YFA3-F1
#
_cell.length_a   1.000
_cell.length_b   1.000
_cell.length_c   1.000
_cell.angle_alpha   90.00
_cell.angle_beta   90.00
_cell.angle_gamma   90.00
#
_symmetry.space_group_name_H-M   'P 1'
#
loop_
_entity.id
_entity.type
_entity.pdbx_description
1 polymer ?
#
loop_
_entity_poly.entity_id
_entity_poly.type
_entity_poly.pdbx_seq_one_letter_code
_entity_poly.pdbx_strand_id
1 'polypeptide(L)'
;MTLKTCHINALALEPAKAVPIEGEGKYETQAINDAIRRLRENGFIVNLNHPAWSTQSPEEVLELQGFTAMEVLNSGCSWTYLSPESQLHYEAYLKAGRRILPLYTDDNHASCSKFSPGYKGAYANGAASYPSEAETTMPAQDCCRAYTMIYAPRLDYAAVMSSLIEGRYYCSSGPEIKAYYIEEDRICIDCSPVAAVFLKSMAWALSASQMDIEGWITHAEFDLNRLRVNGEGFFRIELLDKNGRTACTNPYYI
;
A
#
# COMPACT_ATOMS: atom_id res chain seq x y z
N MET A 1 -25.19 17.29 -7.07
CA MET A 1 -23.86 16.85 -7.54
C MET A 1 -23.13 16.27 -6.33
N THR A 2 -22.76 15.00 -6.38
CA THR A 2 -21.80 14.43 -5.43
C THR A 2 -20.42 14.97 -5.82
N LEU A 3 -19.75 15.64 -4.89
CA LEU A 3 -18.37 16.16 -5.07
C LEU A 3 -17.30 15.09 -4.76
N LYS A 4 -17.70 13.82 -4.61
CA LYS A 4 -16.81 12.71 -4.28
C LYS A 4 -16.04 12.24 -5.52
N THR A 5 -14.83 11.75 -5.29
CA THR A 5 -13.94 11.17 -6.32
C THR A 5 -13.42 9.83 -5.84
N CYS A 6 -13.20 8.90 -6.77
CA CYS A 6 -12.45 7.68 -6.53
C CYS A 6 -11.15 7.78 -7.33
N HIS A 7 -10.01 7.85 -6.64
CA HIS A 7 -8.70 7.94 -7.29
C HIS A 7 -8.19 6.54 -7.60
N ILE A 8 -7.81 6.32 -8.85
CA ILE A 8 -7.38 5.03 -9.36
C ILE A 8 -6.03 5.19 -10.04
N ASN A 9 -5.06 4.38 -9.68
CA ASN A 9 -3.83 4.22 -10.46
C ASN A 9 -3.97 3.00 -11.38
N ALA A 10 -3.80 3.23 -12.69
CA ALA A 10 -3.82 2.19 -13.70
C ALA A 10 -2.42 2.02 -14.30
N LEU A 11 -1.75 0.90 -13.99
CA LEU A 11 -0.42 0.59 -14.49
C LEU A 11 -0.53 -0.40 -15.65
N ALA A 12 -0.11 -0.01 -16.85
CA ALA A 12 -0.19 -0.86 -18.02
C ALA A 12 0.73 -2.09 -17.90
N LEU A 13 0.25 -3.29 -18.20
CA LEU A 13 1.10 -4.48 -18.25
C LEU A 13 2.05 -4.47 -19.45
N GLU A 14 1.59 -3.88 -20.57
CA GLU A 14 2.37 -3.68 -21.79
C GLU A 14 2.29 -2.21 -22.24
N PRO A 15 3.16 -1.30 -21.74
CA PRO A 15 3.07 0.14 -22.00
C PRO A 15 3.03 0.51 -23.48
N ALA A 16 3.74 -0.25 -24.33
CA ALA A 16 3.79 -0.01 -25.76
C ALA A 16 2.46 -0.28 -26.50
N LYS A 17 1.55 -1.05 -25.89
CA LYS A 17 0.22 -1.39 -26.44
C LYS A 17 -0.92 -0.70 -25.69
N ALA A 18 -0.60 -0.01 -24.60
CA ALA A 18 -1.58 0.60 -23.73
C ALA A 18 -2.33 1.72 -24.46
N VAL A 19 -3.65 1.68 -24.40
CA VAL A 19 -4.52 2.76 -24.88
C VAL A 19 -5.21 3.42 -23.68
N PRO A 20 -5.38 4.76 -23.68
CA PRO A 20 -6.14 5.43 -22.63
C PRO A 20 -7.57 4.89 -22.56
N ILE A 21 -8.01 4.57 -21.34
CA ILE A 21 -9.38 4.16 -21.07
C ILE A 21 -10.06 5.29 -20.29
N GLU A 22 -11.06 5.92 -20.91
CA GLU A 22 -11.80 7.01 -20.27
C GLU A 22 -12.77 6.48 -19.20
N GLY A 23 -12.85 7.21 -18.09
CA GLY A 23 -13.85 6.97 -17.05
C GLY A 23 -15.19 7.61 -17.42
N GLU A 24 -16.29 7.11 -16.84
CA GLU A 24 -17.63 7.67 -17.07
C GLU A 24 -17.88 9.01 -16.36
N GLY A 25 -16.92 9.50 -15.57
CA GLY A 25 -17.01 10.78 -14.85
C GLY A 25 -18.08 10.80 -13.75
N LYS A 26 -18.59 9.63 -13.34
CA LYS A 26 -19.65 9.48 -12.35
C LYS A 26 -19.14 8.77 -11.10
N TYR A 27 -19.48 9.35 -9.94
CA TYR A 27 -19.27 8.70 -8.65
C TYR A 27 -20.50 7.83 -8.31
N GLU A 28 -20.57 6.65 -8.93
CA GLU A 28 -21.59 5.63 -8.69
C GLU A 28 -20.88 4.27 -8.64
N THR A 29 -21.22 3.42 -7.66
CA THR A 29 -20.56 2.11 -7.45
C THR A 29 -20.45 1.29 -8.75
N GLN A 30 -21.55 1.21 -9.52
CA GLN A 30 -21.56 0.46 -10.77
C GLN A 30 -20.64 1.08 -11.83
N ALA A 31 -20.66 2.41 -12.00
CA ALA A 31 -19.81 3.11 -12.97
C ALA A 31 -18.32 2.97 -12.63
N ILE A 32 -17.96 3.00 -11.34
CA ILE A 32 -16.59 2.78 -10.86
C ILE A 32 -16.16 1.33 -11.13
N ASN A 33 -16.99 0.35 -10.79
CA ASN A 33 -16.72 -1.06 -11.05
C ASN A 33 -16.58 -1.36 -12.56
N ASP A 34 -17.40 -0.73 -13.40
CA ASP A 34 -17.30 -0.85 -14.86
C ASP A 34 -16.01 -0.23 -15.40
N ALA A 35 -15.56 0.90 -14.84
CA ALA A 35 -14.27 1.50 -15.19
C ALA A 35 -13.10 0.58 -14.79
N ILE A 36 -13.12 0.03 -13.57
CA ILE A 36 -12.11 -0.93 -13.09
C ILE A 36 -12.07 -2.15 -14.01
N ARG A 37 -13.23 -2.73 -14.34
CA ARG A 37 -13.34 -3.89 -15.22
C ARG A 37 -12.75 -3.59 -16.60
N ARG A 38 -13.12 -2.47 -17.23
CA ARG A 38 -12.58 -2.06 -18.55
C ARG A 38 -11.06 -1.90 -18.52
N LEU A 39 -10.51 -1.26 -17.48
CA LEU A 39 -9.07 -1.12 -17.32
C LEU A 39 -8.38 -2.50 -17.24
N ARG A 40 -8.89 -3.42 -16.42
CA ARG A 40 -8.32 -4.77 -16.30
C ARG A 40 -8.39 -5.56 -17.61
N GLU A 41 -9.53 -5.53 -18.29
CA GLU A 41 -9.75 -6.19 -19.59
C GLU A 41 -8.80 -5.66 -20.67
N ASN A 42 -8.30 -4.43 -20.52
CA ASN A 42 -7.33 -3.80 -21.42
C ASN A 42 -5.89 -3.87 -20.89
N GLY A 43 -5.60 -4.80 -19.98
CA GLY A 43 -4.23 -5.11 -19.57
C GLY A 43 -3.63 -4.09 -18.60
N PHE A 44 -4.42 -3.54 -17.69
CA PHE A 44 -3.93 -2.70 -16.60
C PHE A 44 -4.02 -3.41 -15.25
N ILE A 45 -3.00 -3.22 -14.41
CA ILE A 45 -3.10 -3.37 -12.96
C ILE A 45 -3.87 -2.14 -12.47
N VAL A 46 -4.90 -2.35 -11.65
CA VAL A 46 -5.77 -1.28 -11.18
C VAL A 46 -5.69 -1.23 -9.66
N ASN A 47 -5.20 -0.12 -9.13
CA ASN A 47 -5.03 0.08 -7.69
C ASN A 47 -5.93 1.22 -7.19
N LEU A 48 -6.48 1.07 -5.99
CA LEU A 48 -7.25 2.11 -5.32
C LEU A 48 -6.30 3.04 -4.57
N ASN A 49 -6.33 4.33 -4.89
CA ASN A 49 -5.46 5.32 -4.25
C ASN A 49 -6.16 6.03 -3.11
N HIS A 50 -5.46 6.15 -1.98
CA HIS A 50 -5.78 6.95 -0.80
C HIS A 50 -7.30 7.20 -0.57
N PRO A 51 -8.12 6.15 -0.37
CA PRO A 51 -9.57 6.27 -0.28
C PRO A 51 -10.05 7.19 0.85
N ALA A 52 -9.29 7.23 1.96
CA ALA A 52 -9.57 8.12 3.08
C ALA A 52 -9.45 9.61 2.70
N TRP A 53 -8.39 10.02 1.99
CA TRP A 53 -8.25 11.38 1.43
C TRP A 53 -9.35 11.69 0.41
N SER A 54 -9.73 10.67 -0.36
CA SER A 54 -10.82 10.73 -1.35
C SER A 54 -12.22 10.80 -0.72
N THR A 55 -12.34 10.82 0.61
CA THR A 55 -13.60 10.85 1.38
C THR A 55 -14.53 9.65 1.12
N GLN A 56 -13.97 8.54 0.65
CA GLN A 56 -14.68 7.28 0.51
C GLN A 56 -14.79 6.65 1.91
N SER A 57 -15.95 6.10 2.28
CA SER A 57 -16.09 5.34 3.52
C SER A 57 -15.66 3.88 3.33
N PRO A 58 -15.36 3.13 4.42
CA PRO A 58 -15.12 1.69 4.32
C PRO A 58 -16.26 0.92 3.67
N GLU A 59 -17.52 1.31 3.92
CA GLU A 59 -18.71 0.71 3.33
C GLU A 59 -18.77 0.92 1.81
N GLU A 60 -18.48 2.14 1.34
CA GLU A 60 -18.41 2.42 -0.10
C GLU A 60 -17.31 1.59 -0.77
N VAL A 61 -16.13 1.50 -0.13
CA VAL A 61 -15.01 0.71 -0.66
C VAL A 61 -15.34 -0.79 -0.69
N LEU A 62 -16.11 -1.31 0.27
CA LEU A 62 -16.56 -2.71 0.30
C LEU A 62 -17.43 -3.11 -0.90
N GLU A 63 -18.11 -2.15 -1.55
CA GLU A 63 -18.89 -2.39 -2.76
C GLU A 63 -18.04 -2.44 -4.04
N LEU A 64 -16.80 -1.91 -3.97
CA LEU A 64 -15.90 -1.87 -5.11
C LEU A 64 -15.16 -3.20 -5.30
N GLN A 65 -14.97 -3.59 -6.56
CA GLN A 65 -14.43 -4.90 -6.94
C GLN A 65 -13.39 -4.77 -8.06
N GLY A 66 -12.44 -5.71 -8.08
CA GLY A 66 -11.46 -5.83 -9.15
C GLY A 66 -10.16 -5.04 -8.92
N PHE A 67 -10.02 -4.28 -7.85
CA PHE A 67 -8.70 -3.72 -7.51
C PHE A 67 -7.69 -4.83 -7.22
N THR A 68 -6.46 -4.65 -7.69
CA THR A 68 -5.31 -5.51 -7.34
C THR A 68 -4.79 -5.15 -5.95
N ALA A 69 -4.64 -3.86 -5.68
CA ALA A 69 -4.15 -3.35 -4.41
C ALA A 69 -4.83 -2.04 -4.00
N MET A 70 -4.70 -1.67 -2.73
CA MET A 70 -5.19 -0.44 -2.14
C MET A 70 -4.08 0.26 -1.37
N GLU A 71 -3.92 1.56 -1.57
CA GLU A 71 -3.06 2.36 -0.72
C GLU A 71 -3.60 2.37 0.71
N VAL A 72 -2.80 1.82 1.62
CA VAL A 72 -3.08 1.81 3.06
C VAL A 72 -2.43 3.02 3.71
N LEU A 73 -1.22 3.35 3.28
CA LEU A 73 -0.50 4.57 3.64
C LEU A 73 -0.12 5.33 2.37
N ASN A 74 -0.44 6.61 2.36
CA ASN A 74 0.05 7.55 1.37
C ASN A 74 0.70 8.71 2.14
N SER A 75 2.03 8.82 2.09
CA SER A 75 2.73 9.81 2.91
C SER A 75 2.43 11.25 2.48
N GLY A 76 2.18 11.49 1.19
CA GLY A 76 1.73 12.80 0.71
C GLY A 76 0.41 13.22 1.35
N CYS A 77 -0.59 12.32 1.34
CA CYS A 77 -1.87 12.57 2.01
C CYS A 77 -1.69 12.79 3.53
N SER A 78 -0.98 11.88 4.20
CA SER A 78 -0.94 11.86 5.66
C SER A 78 -0.04 12.95 6.25
N TRP A 79 1.07 13.30 5.61
CA TRP A 79 2.04 14.21 6.21
C TRP A 79 1.90 15.64 5.67
N THR A 80 1.61 15.80 4.38
CA THR A 80 1.42 17.13 3.78
C THR A 80 0.01 17.66 4.02
N TYR A 81 -1.00 16.79 3.95
CA TYR A 81 -2.40 17.19 4.10
C TYR A 81 -3.05 16.76 5.41
N LEU A 82 -2.30 16.15 6.35
CA LEU A 82 -2.79 15.64 7.63
C LEU A 82 -4.06 14.79 7.49
N SER A 83 -4.17 14.11 6.36
CA SER A 83 -5.35 13.32 6.04
C SER A 83 -5.26 11.94 6.65
N PRO A 84 -6.40 11.35 7.03
CA PRO A 84 -6.42 10.02 7.63
C PRO A 84 -5.80 8.99 6.69
N GLU A 85 -5.08 8.05 7.26
CA GLU A 85 -4.61 6.85 6.56
C GLU A 85 -5.78 5.91 6.26
N SER A 86 -5.60 5.01 5.29
CA SER A 86 -6.65 4.09 4.82
C SER A 86 -6.60 2.72 5.51
N GLN A 87 -5.96 2.64 6.68
CA GLN A 87 -5.87 1.42 7.48
C GLN A 87 -7.25 0.82 7.81
N LEU A 88 -8.23 1.66 8.15
CA LEU A 88 -9.58 1.20 8.46
C LEU A 88 -10.29 0.60 7.23
N HIS A 89 -10.14 1.22 6.05
CA HIS A 89 -10.69 0.68 4.79
C HIS A 89 -10.11 -0.69 4.48
N TYR A 90 -8.80 -0.83 4.60
CA TYR A 90 -8.10 -2.08 4.34
C TYR A 90 -8.50 -3.18 5.33
N GLU A 91 -8.55 -2.87 6.62
CA GLU A 91 -9.02 -3.80 7.67
C GLU A 91 -10.46 -4.24 7.44
N ALA A 92 -11.37 -3.32 7.11
CA ALA A 92 -12.76 -3.64 6.83
C ALA A 92 -12.89 -4.55 5.60
N TYR A 93 -12.13 -4.26 4.53
CA TYR A 93 -12.12 -5.05 3.30
C TYR A 93 -11.70 -6.50 3.56
N LEU A 94 -10.57 -6.69 4.25
CA LEU A 94 -10.07 -8.01 4.61
C LEU A 94 -11.02 -8.78 5.54
N LYS A 95 -11.58 -8.10 6.55
CA LYS A 95 -12.51 -8.72 7.52
C LYS A 95 -13.86 -9.10 6.92
N ALA A 96 -14.24 -8.48 5.80
CA ALA A 96 -15.38 -8.90 4.99
C ALA A 96 -15.08 -10.15 4.12
N GLY A 97 -13.92 -10.78 4.29
CA GLY A 97 -13.50 -11.95 3.50
C GLY A 97 -13.06 -11.60 2.08
N ARG A 98 -12.87 -10.30 1.78
CA ARG A 98 -12.35 -9.86 0.48
C ARG A 98 -10.82 -9.93 0.48
N ARG A 99 -10.24 -9.98 -0.71
CA ARG A 99 -8.80 -10.08 -0.92
C ARG A 99 -8.33 -8.87 -1.71
N ILE A 100 -7.34 -8.18 -1.19
CA ILE A 100 -6.67 -7.06 -1.84
C ILE A 100 -5.28 -6.91 -1.23
N LEU A 101 -4.29 -6.50 -2.03
CA LEU A 101 -2.95 -6.25 -1.52
C LEU A 101 -2.85 -4.82 -0.94
N PRO A 102 -2.00 -4.57 0.07
CA PRO A 102 -1.70 -3.23 0.54
C PRO A 102 -0.70 -2.54 -0.39
N LEU A 103 -0.72 -1.21 -0.41
CA LEU A 103 0.34 -0.37 -0.96
C LEU A 103 0.70 0.74 0.01
N TYR A 104 2.00 1.01 0.11
CA TYR A 104 2.53 2.24 0.70
C TYR A 104 3.17 3.06 -0.42
N THR A 105 2.78 4.32 -0.54
CA THR A 105 3.18 5.23 -1.62
C THR A 105 3.38 6.64 -1.09
N ASP A 106 4.02 7.50 -1.88
CA ASP A 106 4.27 8.88 -1.51
C ASP A 106 3.35 9.90 -2.16
N ASP A 107 2.76 9.57 -3.31
CA ASP A 107 2.05 10.50 -4.20
C ASP A 107 2.82 11.81 -4.35
N ASN A 108 4.11 11.67 -4.64
CA ASN A 108 5.01 12.81 -4.61
C ASN A 108 4.73 13.80 -5.74
N HIS A 109 4.43 15.04 -5.39
CA HIS A 109 4.16 16.13 -6.33
C HIS A 109 5.36 17.06 -6.59
N ALA A 110 6.37 17.02 -5.73
CA ALA A 110 7.56 17.86 -5.80
C ALA A 110 8.67 17.24 -6.67
N SER A 111 9.71 18.01 -7.00
CA SER A 111 10.92 17.44 -7.60
C SER A 111 11.56 16.44 -6.64
N CYS A 112 12.13 15.37 -7.21
CA CYS A 112 12.69 14.27 -6.44
C CYS A 112 14.11 13.95 -6.87
N SER A 113 14.96 14.97 -7.01
CA SER A 113 16.27 14.86 -7.69
C SER A 113 17.16 13.75 -7.12
N LYS A 114 17.09 13.50 -5.80
CA LYS A 114 17.83 12.43 -5.13
C LYS A 114 17.45 11.01 -5.59
N PHE A 115 16.17 10.75 -5.83
CA PHE A 115 15.66 9.41 -6.16
C PHE A 115 15.29 9.25 -7.63
N SER A 116 14.92 10.34 -8.30
CA SER A 116 14.59 10.41 -9.72
C SER A 116 15.19 11.69 -10.32
N PRO A 117 16.48 11.67 -10.72
CA PRO A 117 17.22 12.84 -11.18
C PRO A 117 16.64 13.57 -12.40
N GLY A 118 15.66 12.97 -13.10
CA GLY A 118 14.94 13.59 -14.22
C GLY A 118 13.52 14.06 -13.91
N TYR A 119 12.96 13.72 -12.74
CA TYR A 119 11.58 14.09 -12.38
C TYR A 119 11.53 15.49 -11.79
N LYS A 120 10.92 16.43 -12.54
CA LYS A 120 10.80 17.84 -12.15
C LYS A 120 9.60 18.14 -11.24
N GLY A 121 8.83 17.13 -10.84
CA GLY A 121 7.56 17.30 -10.12
C GLY A 121 6.37 17.45 -11.06
N ALA A 122 5.17 17.12 -10.57
CA ALA A 122 3.91 17.26 -11.32
C ALA A 122 3.63 18.74 -11.68
N TYR A 123 4.18 19.65 -10.88
CA TYR A 123 3.96 21.09 -10.97
C TYR A 123 4.95 21.84 -11.86
N ALA A 124 5.94 21.16 -12.45
CA ALA A 124 6.88 21.76 -13.39
C ALA A 124 6.21 22.33 -14.67
N ASN A 125 4.96 21.92 -14.94
CA ASN A 125 4.16 22.36 -16.08
C ASN A 125 3.19 23.52 -15.78
N GLY A 126 3.33 24.21 -14.63
CA GLY A 126 2.62 25.46 -14.34
C GLY A 126 1.25 25.34 -13.65
N ALA A 127 0.86 24.14 -13.22
CA ALA A 127 -0.36 23.92 -12.43
C ALA A 127 -0.05 24.00 -10.93
N ALA A 128 -0.05 25.21 -10.35
CA ALA A 128 0.27 25.52 -8.94
C ALA A 128 1.75 25.40 -8.53
N SER A 129 2.30 26.47 -7.97
CA SER A 129 3.71 26.57 -7.57
C SER A 129 3.94 25.98 -6.18
N TYR A 130 4.46 24.75 -6.10
CA TYR A 130 5.26 24.39 -4.92
C TYR A 130 6.66 25.02 -5.09
N PRO A 131 7.19 25.66 -4.04
CA PRO A 131 8.49 26.32 -4.10
C PRO A 131 9.60 25.32 -4.45
N SER A 132 10.58 25.79 -5.22
CA SER A 132 11.74 25.00 -5.63
C SER A 132 12.60 24.57 -4.43
N GLU A 133 13.38 23.49 -4.58
CA GLU A 133 14.25 22.89 -3.55
C GLU A 133 15.12 23.89 -2.77
N ALA A 134 15.42 25.06 -3.34
CA ALA A 134 16.30 26.05 -2.75
C ALA A 134 15.65 26.98 -1.71
N GLU A 135 14.32 27.06 -1.63
CA GLU A 135 13.64 28.15 -0.87
C GLU A 135 12.74 27.71 0.28
N THR A 136 12.55 26.40 0.51
CA THR A 136 11.67 25.97 1.61
C THR A 136 12.34 25.17 2.71
N THR A 137 12.25 25.75 3.90
CA THR A 137 12.28 25.08 5.21
C THR A 137 10.99 24.31 5.52
N MET A 138 10.03 24.23 4.58
CA MET A 138 8.90 23.30 4.69
C MET A 138 9.38 21.86 4.51
N PRO A 139 8.76 20.88 5.19
CA PRO A 139 9.06 19.46 5.04
C PRO A 139 8.60 18.87 3.68
N ALA A 140 8.71 19.63 2.59
CA ALA A 140 7.92 19.55 1.36
C ALA A 140 8.36 18.48 0.33
N GLN A 141 9.21 17.52 0.70
CA GLN A 141 9.52 16.38 -0.16
C GLN A 141 8.91 15.11 0.45
N ASP A 142 7.85 14.62 -0.20
CA ASP A 142 7.19 13.36 0.19
C ASP A 142 7.86 12.13 -0.44
N CYS A 143 8.70 12.34 -1.45
CA CYS A 143 9.65 11.39 -2.03
C CYS A 143 10.08 10.24 -1.12
N CYS A 144 9.57 9.05 -1.42
CA CYS A 144 9.94 7.79 -0.79
C CYS A 144 9.84 7.80 0.75
N ARG A 145 8.95 8.62 1.32
CA ARG A 145 8.63 8.55 2.75
C ARG A 145 7.78 7.33 3.08
N ALA A 146 6.96 6.90 2.14
CA ALA A 146 6.30 5.61 2.12
C ALA A 146 6.51 4.97 0.74
N TYR A 147 6.78 3.67 0.71
CA TYR A 147 7.19 2.96 -0.49
C TYR A 147 6.80 1.49 -0.42
N THR A 148 6.70 0.88 -1.60
CA THR A 148 6.48 -0.55 -1.78
C THR A 148 7.78 -1.20 -2.22
N MET A 149 8.36 -2.05 -1.37
CA MET A 149 9.63 -2.73 -1.61
C MET A 149 9.39 -4.03 -2.37
N ILE A 150 9.67 -4.01 -3.68
CA ILE A 150 9.35 -5.11 -4.60
C ILE A 150 10.50 -6.11 -4.69
N TYR A 151 10.19 -7.38 -4.45
CA TYR A 151 11.11 -8.50 -4.63
C TYR A 151 11.02 -9.07 -6.05
N ALA A 152 11.67 -8.39 -6.99
CA ALA A 152 11.76 -8.81 -8.39
C ALA A 152 13.09 -9.53 -8.67
N PRO A 153 13.11 -10.58 -9.53
CA PRO A 153 14.33 -11.31 -9.88
C PRO A 153 15.34 -10.46 -10.67
N ARG A 154 14.89 -9.35 -11.26
CA ARG A 154 15.70 -8.39 -12.01
C ARG A 154 14.96 -7.05 -12.12
N LEU A 155 15.71 -5.99 -12.35
CA LEU A 155 15.18 -4.63 -12.48
C LEU A 155 14.76 -4.35 -13.94
N ASP A 156 13.63 -4.93 -14.36
CA ASP A 156 12.95 -4.57 -15.60
C ASP A 156 11.44 -4.52 -15.42
N TYR A 157 10.76 -3.89 -16.39
CA TYR A 157 9.32 -3.63 -16.31
C TYR A 157 8.49 -4.90 -16.08
N ALA A 158 8.74 -5.95 -16.86
CA ALA A 158 7.96 -7.18 -16.80
C ALA A 158 8.16 -7.90 -15.46
N ALA A 159 9.40 -7.99 -14.98
CA ALA A 159 9.73 -8.62 -13.70
C ALA A 159 9.13 -7.85 -12.50
N VAL A 160 9.16 -6.51 -12.54
CA VAL A 160 8.57 -5.65 -11.51
C VAL A 160 7.04 -5.79 -11.51
N MET A 161 6.39 -5.73 -12.68
CA MET A 161 4.93 -5.87 -12.77
C MET A 161 4.44 -7.26 -12.35
N SER A 162 5.15 -8.34 -12.74
CA SER A 162 4.81 -9.69 -12.27
C SER A 162 4.89 -9.79 -10.75
N SER A 163 5.96 -9.26 -10.15
CA SER A 163 6.15 -9.28 -8.70
C SER A 163 5.08 -8.47 -7.96
N LEU A 164 4.61 -7.36 -8.54
CA LEU A 164 3.51 -6.56 -7.99
C LEU A 164 2.18 -7.35 -8.01
N ILE A 165 1.85 -7.99 -9.13
CA ILE A 165 0.62 -8.79 -9.28
C ILE A 165 0.62 -10.00 -8.35
N GLU A 166 1.77 -10.68 -8.24
CA GLU A 166 1.95 -11.87 -7.41
C GLU A 166 2.02 -11.54 -5.91
N GLY A 167 2.08 -10.26 -5.53
CA GLY A 167 2.26 -9.86 -4.13
C GLY A 167 3.64 -10.24 -3.59
N ARG A 168 4.68 -10.21 -4.41
CA ARG A 168 6.08 -10.44 -3.99
C ARG A 168 6.72 -9.13 -3.55
N TYR A 169 6.19 -8.56 -2.47
CA TYR A 169 6.67 -7.31 -1.91
C TYR A 169 6.22 -7.15 -0.46
N TYR A 170 6.78 -6.14 0.22
CA TYR A 170 6.21 -5.58 1.45
C TYR A 170 6.15 -4.05 1.32
N CYS A 171 5.33 -3.43 2.15
CA CYS A 171 5.16 -1.99 2.20
C CYS A 171 5.94 -1.40 3.39
N SER A 172 6.52 -0.22 3.27
CA SER A 172 7.28 0.40 4.37
C SER A 172 7.34 1.93 4.27
N SER A 173 7.43 2.58 5.43
CA SER A 173 7.80 3.98 5.60
C SER A 173 9.12 4.16 6.37
N GLY A 174 9.86 3.07 6.58
CA GLY A 174 11.10 3.06 7.37
C GLY A 174 11.63 1.66 7.63
N PRO A 175 10.90 0.80 8.38
CA PRO A 175 11.37 -0.53 8.74
C PRO A 175 11.69 -1.41 7.53
N GLU A 176 12.76 -2.19 7.60
CA GLU A 176 13.16 -3.14 6.58
C GLU A 176 12.79 -4.56 6.98
N ILE A 177 12.22 -5.34 6.05
CA ILE A 177 12.03 -6.79 6.21
C ILE A 177 13.13 -7.47 5.40
N LYS A 178 14.00 -8.19 6.09
CA LYS A 178 15.19 -8.85 5.54
C LYS A 178 14.93 -10.32 5.21
N ALA A 179 14.11 -10.99 6.02
CA ALA A 179 13.63 -12.35 5.79
C ALA A 179 12.18 -12.47 6.26
N TYR A 180 11.39 -13.25 5.52
CA TYR A 180 9.97 -13.52 5.82
C TYR A 180 9.60 -14.87 5.24
N TYR A 181 9.47 -15.89 6.10
CA TYR A 181 9.26 -17.28 5.67
C TYR A 181 8.51 -18.08 6.73
N ILE A 182 7.92 -19.20 6.31
CA ILE A 182 7.27 -20.16 7.21
C ILE A 182 8.18 -21.38 7.37
N GLU A 183 8.40 -21.79 8.61
CA GLU A 183 9.15 -23.00 8.99
C GLU A 183 8.39 -23.71 10.11
N GLU A 184 8.06 -25.00 9.94
CA GLU A 184 7.41 -25.84 10.97
C GLU A 184 6.20 -25.17 11.68
N ASP A 185 5.27 -24.61 10.90
CA ASP A 185 4.06 -23.89 11.36
C ASP A 185 4.33 -22.58 12.13
N ARG A 186 5.53 -22.02 12.01
CA ARG A 186 5.88 -20.70 12.51
C ARG A 186 6.14 -19.75 11.36
N ILE A 187 5.65 -18.53 11.48
CA ILE A 187 6.14 -17.43 10.64
C ILE A 187 7.34 -16.79 11.32
N CYS A 188 8.44 -16.68 10.58
CA CYS A 188 9.70 -16.09 11.03
C CYS A 188 9.98 -14.80 10.25
N ILE A 189 10.34 -13.73 10.95
CA ILE A 189 10.60 -12.41 10.37
C ILE A 189 11.94 -11.88 10.90
N ASP A 190 12.88 -11.60 9.99
CA ASP A 190 14.07 -10.79 10.28
C ASP A 190 13.87 -9.38 9.76
N CYS A 191 14.24 -8.37 10.55
CA CYS A 191 13.99 -6.98 10.22
C CYS A 191 15.12 -6.02 10.65
N SER A 192 14.99 -4.74 10.27
CA SER A 192 15.67 -3.64 10.96
C SER A 192 15.18 -3.55 12.42
N PRO A 193 15.94 -2.94 13.35
CA PRO A 193 15.48 -2.76 14.73
C PRO A 193 14.12 -2.05 14.81
N VAL A 194 13.16 -2.66 15.51
CA VAL A 194 11.79 -2.16 15.69
C VAL A 194 11.35 -2.25 17.15
N ALA A 195 10.39 -1.40 17.53
CA ALA A 195 9.79 -1.37 18.86
C ALA A 195 8.66 -2.39 19.01
N ALA A 196 8.02 -2.79 17.91
CA ALA A 196 7.02 -3.84 17.94
C ALA A 196 6.89 -4.57 16.60
N VAL A 197 6.51 -5.85 16.70
CA VAL A 197 6.06 -6.71 15.60
C VAL A 197 4.67 -7.20 15.95
N PHE A 198 3.71 -6.99 15.05
CA PHE A 198 2.33 -7.43 15.22
C PHE A 198 1.98 -8.47 14.17
N LEU A 199 1.47 -9.62 14.61
CA LEU A 199 0.70 -10.52 13.77
C LEU A 199 -0.76 -10.13 13.86
N LYS A 200 -1.34 -9.69 12.74
CA LYS A 200 -2.76 -9.37 12.60
C LYS A 200 -3.49 -10.52 11.94
N SER A 201 -4.63 -10.91 12.49
CA SER A 201 -5.52 -11.93 11.93
C SER A 201 -6.99 -11.45 11.96
N MET A 202 -7.94 -12.30 11.59
CA MET A 202 -9.37 -11.97 11.48
C MET A 202 -9.98 -11.42 12.77
N ALA A 203 -9.47 -11.86 13.92
CA ALA A 203 -9.93 -11.43 15.24
C ALA A 203 -8.76 -11.04 16.13
N TRP A 204 -9.05 -10.18 17.11
CA TRP A 204 -8.12 -9.83 18.19
C TRP A 204 -7.54 -11.07 18.88
N ALA A 205 -8.39 -12.04 19.23
CA ALA A 205 -7.99 -13.27 19.92
C ALA A 205 -7.02 -14.16 19.11
N LEU A 206 -6.97 -13.98 17.79
CA LEU A 206 -6.06 -14.67 16.89
C LEU A 206 -4.79 -13.85 16.62
N SER A 207 -4.78 -12.57 16.95
CA SER A 207 -3.62 -11.70 16.74
C SER A 207 -2.57 -11.90 17.85
N ALA A 208 -1.34 -11.44 17.62
CA ALA A 208 -0.30 -11.37 18.66
C ALA A 208 0.65 -10.22 18.40
N SER A 209 1.46 -9.90 19.41
CA SER A 209 2.55 -8.97 19.27
C SER A 209 3.77 -9.40 20.08
N GLN A 210 4.94 -8.96 19.61
CA GLN A 210 6.16 -8.88 20.40
C GLN A 210 6.53 -7.40 20.47
N MET A 211 6.88 -6.89 21.65
CA MET A 211 7.12 -5.47 21.89
C MET A 211 8.36 -5.27 22.76
N ASP A 212 9.18 -4.30 22.40
CA ASP A 212 10.35 -3.84 23.13
C ASP A 212 10.40 -2.31 23.04
N ILE A 213 10.16 -1.63 24.17
CA ILE A 213 10.05 -0.18 24.22
C ILE A 213 11.34 0.54 23.82
N GLU A 214 12.48 -0.14 23.87
CA GLU A 214 13.77 0.43 23.47
C GLU A 214 14.05 0.30 21.97
N GLY A 215 13.32 -0.57 21.25
CA GLY A 215 13.40 -0.69 19.80
C GLY A 215 14.47 -1.63 19.26
N TRP A 216 14.78 -2.74 19.95
CA TRP A 216 15.85 -3.67 19.56
C TRP A 216 15.37 -4.97 18.91
N ILE A 217 14.06 -5.18 18.72
CA ILE A 217 13.57 -6.38 18.06
C ILE A 217 14.09 -6.37 16.62
N THR A 218 14.87 -7.40 16.28
CA THR A 218 15.42 -7.62 14.93
C THR A 218 14.97 -8.96 14.35
N HIS A 219 14.34 -9.79 15.18
CA HIS A 219 13.80 -11.09 14.82
C HIS A 219 12.52 -11.34 15.62
N ALA A 220 11.49 -11.91 14.98
CA ALA A 220 10.25 -12.31 15.63
C ALA A 220 9.67 -13.57 15.00
N GLU A 221 9.01 -14.36 15.83
CA GLU A 221 8.32 -15.59 15.42
C GLU A 221 6.90 -15.62 15.97
N PHE A 222 5.98 -16.23 15.22
CA PHE A 222 4.62 -16.49 15.68
C PHE A 222 4.14 -17.87 15.24
N ASP A 223 3.47 -18.57 16.17
CA ASP A 223 2.82 -19.85 15.90
C ASP A 223 1.54 -19.65 15.07
N LEU A 224 1.45 -20.34 13.94
CA LEU A 224 0.33 -20.28 13.00
C LEU A 224 -0.78 -21.29 13.34
N ASN A 225 -0.54 -22.31 14.16
CA ASN A 225 -1.51 -23.36 14.47
C ASN A 225 -2.80 -22.79 15.08
N ARG A 226 -2.63 -21.78 15.94
CA ARG A 226 -3.74 -21.08 16.61
C ARG A 226 -4.59 -20.22 15.66
N LEU A 227 -4.09 -19.90 14.46
CA LEU A 227 -4.76 -19.00 13.51
C LEU A 227 -5.76 -19.71 12.61
N ARG A 228 -5.67 -21.03 12.51
CA ARG A 228 -6.56 -21.86 11.69
C ARG A 228 -7.85 -22.14 12.47
N VAL A 229 -8.97 -21.61 11.98
CA VAL A 229 -10.31 -21.90 12.49
C VAL A 229 -11.08 -22.61 11.37
N ASN A 230 -11.60 -23.81 11.64
CA ASN A 230 -12.24 -24.67 10.63
C ASN A 230 -11.35 -24.96 9.39
N GLY A 231 -10.03 -24.98 9.58
CA GLY A 231 -9.08 -25.25 8.50
C GLY A 231 -8.66 -24.02 7.67
N GLU A 232 -9.25 -22.86 7.92
CA GLU A 232 -8.91 -21.61 7.24
C GLU A 232 -8.30 -20.61 8.22
N GLY A 233 -7.34 -19.82 7.75
CA GLY A 233 -6.72 -18.75 8.52
C GLY A 233 -6.15 -17.66 7.63
N PHE A 234 -5.85 -16.55 8.27
CA PHE A 234 -5.29 -15.37 7.62
C PHE A 234 -4.31 -14.72 8.58
N PHE A 235 -3.19 -14.25 8.05
CA PHE A 235 -2.33 -13.36 8.79
C PHE A 235 -1.64 -12.32 7.90
N ARG A 236 -1.22 -11.24 8.54
CA ARG A 236 -0.25 -10.27 8.01
C ARG A 236 0.60 -9.75 9.16
N ILE A 237 1.82 -9.33 8.82
CA ILE A 237 2.76 -8.76 9.79
C ILE A 237 2.78 -7.25 9.62
N GLU A 238 2.78 -6.53 10.74
CA GLU A 238 3.05 -5.10 10.81
C GLU A 238 4.23 -4.84 11.76
N LEU A 239 5.16 -4.01 11.33
CA LEU A 239 6.29 -3.55 12.11
C LEU A 239 6.09 -2.09 12.52
N LEU A 240 6.60 -1.71 13.69
CA LEU A 240 6.63 -0.34 14.18
C LEU A 240 8.03 0.00 14.70
N ASP A 241 8.73 0.95 14.07
CA ASP A 241 10.00 1.45 14.59
C ASP A 241 9.81 2.45 15.75
N LYS A 242 10.92 2.80 16.41
CA LYS A 242 10.93 3.78 17.52
C LYS A 242 10.52 5.20 17.12
N ASN A 243 10.45 5.52 15.83
CA ASN A 243 10.06 6.82 15.30
C ASN A 243 8.59 6.85 14.86
N GLY A 244 7.85 5.75 15.07
CA GLY A 244 6.45 5.63 14.64
C GLY A 244 6.27 5.25 13.17
N ARG A 245 7.34 4.89 12.45
CA ARG A 245 7.25 4.41 11.05
C ARG A 245 6.89 2.94 11.02
N THR A 246 6.16 2.55 9.99
CA THR A 246 5.58 1.22 9.88
C THR A 246 6.04 0.50 8.62
N ALA A 247 6.02 -0.82 8.69
CA ALA A 247 6.04 -1.68 7.51
C ALA A 247 4.93 -2.71 7.61
N CYS A 248 4.36 -3.15 6.49
CA CYS A 248 3.35 -4.20 6.48
C CYS A 248 3.59 -5.20 5.35
N THR A 249 3.33 -6.47 5.63
CA THR A 249 3.38 -7.53 4.63
C THR A 249 2.04 -7.64 3.90
N ASN A 250 2.08 -8.32 2.77
CA ASN A 250 0.88 -8.79 2.11
C ASN A 250 0.11 -9.80 2.99
N PRO A 251 -1.21 -9.87 2.80
CA PRO A 251 -2.03 -10.88 3.47
C PRO A 251 -1.65 -12.27 3.00
N TYR A 252 -1.46 -13.19 3.94
CA TYR A 252 -1.21 -14.59 3.66
C TYR A 252 -2.36 -15.45 4.21
N TYR A 253 -2.92 -16.30 3.36
CA TYR A 253 -4.06 -17.14 3.67
C TYR A 253 -3.57 -18.58 3.85
N ILE A 254 -3.89 -19.18 4.99
CA ILE A 254 -3.42 -20.51 5.41
C ILE A 254 -4.56 -21.49 5.57
#